data_AF-A0A4V1A2X6-F1
#
_entry.id   AF-A0A4V1A2X6-F1
#
_cell.length_a   1.000
_cell.length_b   1.000
_cell.length_c   1.000
_cell.angle_alpha   90.00
_cell.angle_beta   90.00
_cell.angle_gamma   90.00
#
_symmetry.space_group_name_H-M   'P 1'
#
loop_
_entity.id
_entity.type
_entity.pdbx_description
1 polymer ?
#
loop_
_entity_poly.entity_id
_entity_poly.type
_entity_poly.pdbx_seq_one_letter_code
_entity_poly.pdbx_strand_id
1 'polypeptide(L)'
;MSSCNTMHLQLHNCVLFHCKTQQSMPRIGNCWDNACIESFFCKLKAELPAFSVPETKTEMIQAVSEYILYYNEIRPQLKLKMSPIKYRKLKIA
;
A
#
# COMPACT_ATOMS: atom_id res chain seq x y z
N MET A 1 7.13 7.92 -33.13
CA MET A 1 6.64 7.25 -31.90
C MET A 1 7.73 7.01 -30.84
N SER A 2 9.00 7.29 -31.13
CA SER A 2 10.15 7.02 -30.24
C SER A 2 10.50 8.15 -29.24
N SER A 3 9.89 9.34 -29.34
CA SER A 3 10.19 10.48 -28.44
C SER A 3 9.32 10.56 -27.18
N CYS A 4 8.14 9.93 -27.17
CA CYS A 4 7.18 10.02 -26.07
C CYS A 4 7.56 9.13 -24.88
N ASN A 5 8.09 7.92 -25.15
CA ASN A 5 8.53 6.99 -24.09
C ASN A 5 9.74 7.52 -23.32
N THR A 6 10.64 8.23 -23.99
CA THR A 6 11.83 8.83 -23.37
C THR A 6 11.44 9.90 -22.36
N MET A 7 10.46 10.76 -22.67
CA MET A 7 9.99 11.82 -21.76
C MET A 7 9.45 11.27 -20.43
N HIS A 8 8.68 10.18 -20.47
CA HIS A 8 8.12 9.56 -19.26
C HIS A 8 9.20 8.94 -18.38
N LEU A 9 10.19 8.25 -18.98
CA LEU A 9 11.35 7.69 -18.27
C LEU A 9 12.24 8.79 -17.66
N GLN A 10 12.42 9.91 -18.37
CA GLN A 10 13.19 11.05 -17.87
C GLN A 10 12.52 11.71 -16.66
N LEU A 11 11.19 11.93 -16.71
CA LEU A 11 10.44 12.47 -15.58
C LEU A 11 10.50 11.53 -14.36
N HIS A 12 10.31 10.23 -14.59
CA HIS A 12 10.36 9.22 -13.54
C HIS A 12 11.73 9.20 -12.82
N ASN A 13 12.83 9.17 -13.57
CA ASN A 13 14.17 9.19 -12.99
C ASN A 13 14.47 10.51 -12.25
N CYS A 14 13.93 11.63 -12.76
CA CYS A 14 14.05 12.92 -12.10
C CYS A 14 13.36 12.93 -10.73
N VAL A 15 12.14 12.38 -10.63
CA VAL A 15 11.42 12.24 -9.35
C VAL A 15 12.22 11.37 -8.39
N LEU A 16 12.72 10.21 -8.84
CA LEU A 16 13.51 9.32 -7.99
C LEU A 16 14.78 10.00 -7.44
N PHE A 17 15.47 10.78 -8.29
CA PHE A 17 16.66 11.53 -7.89
C PHE A 17 16.33 12.61 -6.86
N HIS A 18 15.28 13.41 -7.09
CA HIS A 18 14.87 14.47 -6.16
C HIS A 18 14.37 13.92 -4.82
N CYS A 19 13.69 12.78 -4.83
CA CYS A 19 13.23 12.10 -3.63
C CYS A 19 14.33 11.26 -2.94
N LYS A 20 15.54 11.18 -3.49
CA LYS A 20 16.66 10.34 -3.01
C LYS A 20 16.25 8.86 -2.84
N THR A 21 15.45 8.37 -3.76
CA THR A 21 14.92 7.00 -3.77
C THR A 21 15.51 6.22 -4.92
N GLN A 22 15.85 4.95 -4.69
CA GLN A 22 16.29 4.03 -5.74
C GLN A 22 15.12 3.16 -6.19
N GLN A 23 14.86 3.08 -7.49
CA GLN A 23 13.90 2.12 -8.02
C GLN A 23 14.44 0.70 -7.86
N SER A 24 13.66 -0.16 -7.21
CA SER A 24 13.86 -1.60 -7.22
C SER A 24 12.73 -2.26 -8.00
N MET A 25 13.08 -3.19 -8.89
CA MET A 25 12.12 -4.03 -9.59
C MET A 25 12.30 -5.47 -9.09
N PRO A 26 11.22 -6.16 -8.69
CA PRO A 26 11.31 -7.58 -8.33
C PRO A 26 11.85 -8.38 -9.51
N ARG A 27 12.69 -9.38 -9.24
CA ARG A 27 13.02 -10.38 -10.27
C ARG A 27 11.74 -11.12 -10.65
N ILE A 28 11.58 -11.42 -11.94
CA ILE A 28 10.48 -12.25 -12.42
C ILE A 28 10.50 -13.58 -11.65
N GLY A 29 9.36 -13.95 -11.07
CA GLY A 29 9.22 -15.15 -10.24
C GLY A 29 9.49 -14.95 -8.74
N ASN A 30 9.87 -13.75 -8.28
CA ASN A 30 10.00 -13.44 -6.85
C ASN A 30 8.70 -12.85 -6.28
N CYS A 31 7.88 -13.66 -5.60
CA CYS A 31 6.63 -13.18 -5.00
C CYS A 31 6.82 -12.45 -3.66
N TRP A 32 7.97 -12.61 -2.99
CA TRP A 32 8.18 -12.06 -1.64
C TRP A 32 8.05 -10.54 -1.57
N ASP A 33 8.51 -9.85 -2.61
CA ASP A 33 8.43 -8.38 -2.70
C ASP A 33 6.96 -7.89 -2.81
N ASN A 34 6.08 -8.71 -3.39
CA ASN A 34 4.66 -8.39 -3.59
C ASN A 34 3.72 -9.01 -2.54
N ALA A 35 4.16 -10.08 -1.87
CA ALA A 35 3.32 -10.90 -1.00
C ALA A 35 2.66 -10.08 0.14
N CYS A 36 3.39 -9.09 0.68
CA CYS A 36 2.88 -8.20 1.73
C CYS A 36 1.69 -7.35 1.25
N ILE A 37 1.80 -6.74 0.06
CA ILE A 37 0.76 -5.86 -0.47
C ILE A 37 -0.41 -6.67 -1.05
N GLU A 38 -0.15 -7.82 -1.67
CA GLU A 38 -1.19 -8.77 -2.07
C GLU A 38 -2.02 -9.23 -0.87
N SER A 39 -1.34 -9.59 0.22
CA SER A 39 -2.00 -10.00 1.47
C SER A 39 -2.86 -8.91 2.07
N PHE A 40 -2.50 -7.63 1.91
CA PHE A 40 -3.31 -6.50 2.32
C PHE A 40 -4.54 -6.35 1.42
N PHE A 41 -4.37 -6.36 0.09
CA PHE A 41 -5.49 -6.20 -0.85
C PHE A 41 -6.50 -7.35 -0.79
N CYS A 42 -6.04 -8.59 -0.55
CA CYS A 42 -6.94 -9.71 -0.31
C CYS A 42 -7.82 -9.48 0.92
N LYS A 43 -7.25 -8.95 2.02
CA LYS A 43 -8.00 -8.64 3.24
C LYS A 43 -8.96 -7.47 3.03
N LEU A 44 -8.49 -6.39 2.41
CA LEU A 44 -9.33 -5.24 2.06
C LEU A 44 -10.58 -5.71 1.31
N LYS A 45 -10.42 -6.46 0.22
CA LYS A 45 -11.57 -6.92 -0.59
C LYS A 45 -12.52 -7.85 0.17
N ALA A 46 -11.99 -8.69 1.06
CA ALA A 46 -12.80 -9.63 1.83
C ALA A 46 -13.52 -8.98 3.02
N GLU A 47 -12.87 -8.03 3.68
CA GLU A 47 -13.37 -7.40 4.91
C GLU A 47 -14.20 -6.14 4.61
N LEU A 48 -13.93 -5.40 3.52
CA LEU A 48 -14.63 -4.14 3.21
C LEU A 48 -16.16 -4.24 3.19
N PRO A 49 -16.80 -5.30 2.63
CA PRO A 49 -18.26 -5.43 2.65
C PRO A 49 -18.86 -5.52 4.06
N ALA A 50 -18.07 -5.93 5.06
CA ALA A 50 -18.51 -5.94 6.47
C ALA A 50 -18.40 -4.55 7.14
N PHE A 51 -17.60 -3.64 6.57
CA PHE A 51 -17.48 -2.26 7.06
C PHE A 51 -18.48 -1.33 6.37
N SER A 52 -18.63 -1.46 5.06
CA SER A 52 -19.40 -0.55 4.22
C SER A 52 -19.76 -1.22 2.89
N VAL A 53 -20.94 -0.89 2.36
CA VAL A 53 -21.35 -1.25 1.00
C VAL A 53 -21.48 0.04 0.20
N PRO A 54 -20.38 0.57 -0.35
CA PRO A 54 -20.40 1.85 -1.05
C PRO A 54 -21.11 1.72 -2.40
N GLU A 55 -22.01 2.66 -2.69
CA GLU A 55 -22.76 2.71 -3.95
C GLU A 55 -22.16 3.73 -4.92
N THR A 56 -21.47 4.74 -4.38
CA THR A 56 -20.81 5.79 -5.17
C THR A 56 -19.28 5.72 -5.10
N LYS A 57 -18.62 6.32 -6.11
CA LYS A 57 -17.15 6.44 -6.10
C LYS A 57 -16.64 7.19 -4.86
N THR A 58 -17.34 8.22 -4.43
CA THR A 58 -17.00 9.02 -3.25
C THR A 58 -17.08 8.20 -1.97
N GLU A 59 -18.13 7.42 -1.81
CA GLU A 59 -18.27 6.49 -0.68
C GLU A 59 -17.20 5.41 -0.70
N MET A 60 -16.85 4.88 -1.88
CA MET A 60 -15.80 3.88 -2.00
C MET A 60 -14.44 4.44 -1.55
N ILE A 61 -14.11 5.68 -1.95
CA ILE A 61 -12.87 6.35 -1.50
C ILE A 61 -12.88 6.52 0.03
N GLN A 62 -14.02 6.91 0.59
CA GLN A 62 -14.18 7.07 2.03
C GLN A 62 -14.03 5.74 2.76
N ALA A 63 -14.72 4.69 2.31
CA ALA A 63 -14.67 3.36 2.90
C ALA A 63 -13.25 2.77 2.88
N VAL A 64 -12.51 2.95 1.78
CA VAL A 64 -11.10 2.53 1.69
C VAL A 64 -10.24 3.33 2.66
N SER A 65 -10.45 4.64 2.78
CA SER A 65 -9.69 5.50 3.71
C SER A 65 -9.91 5.10 5.16
N GLU A 66 -11.16 4.84 5.54
CA GLU A 66 -11.53 4.35 6.87
C GLU A 66 -10.93 2.97 7.16
N TYR A 67 -10.99 2.06 6.19
CA TYR A 67 -10.37 0.75 6.33
C TYR A 67 -8.85 0.84 6.54
N ILE A 68 -8.16 1.73 5.81
CA ILE A 68 -6.71 1.94 5.98
C ILE A 68 -6.39 2.46 7.39
N LEU A 69 -7.18 3.38 7.93
CA LEU A 69 -7.04 3.87 9.30
C LEU A 69 -7.23 2.73 10.31
N TYR A 70 -8.33 1.98 10.17
CA TYR A 70 -8.60 0.80 11.00
C TYR A 70 -7.46 -0.22 10.97
N TYR A 71 -6.95 -0.54 9.78
CA TYR A 71 -5.87 -1.51 9.58
C TYR A 71 -4.58 -1.10 10.30
N ASN A 72 -4.24 0.19 10.28
CA ASN A 72 -2.98 0.69 10.83
C ASN A 72 -3.02 1.00 12.33
N GLU A 73 -4.15 1.52 12.82
CA GLU A 73 -4.27 2.02 14.19
C GLU A 73 -4.86 0.99 15.14
N ILE A 74 -5.87 0.23 14.68
CA ILE A 74 -6.73 -0.57 15.54
C ILE A 74 -6.46 -2.07 15.38
N ARG A 75 -6.33 -2.57 14.15
CA ARG A 75 -6.29 -4.01 13.83
C ARG A 75 -5.07 -4.71 14.46
N PRO A 76 -5.25 -5.65 15.41
CA PRO A 76 -4.15 -6.41 15.96
C PRO A 76 -3.65 -7.46 14.96
N GLN A 77 -2.35 -7.51 14.71
CA GLN A 77 -1.74 -8.55 13.89
C GLN A 77 -1.59 -9.83 14.71
N LEU A 78 -2.07 -10.97 14.19
CA LEU A 78 -2.12 -12.26 14.92
C LEU A 78 -0.82 -12.62 15.63
N LYS A 79 0.33 -12.46 14.96
CA LYS A 79 1.65 -12.80 15.50
C LYS A 79 2.14 -11.82 16.56
N LEU A 80 1.84 -10.52 16.41
CA LEU A 80 2.39 -9.46 17.24
C LEU A 80 1.41 -9.00 18.34
N LYS A 81 0.14 -9.43 18.27
CA LYS A 81 -0.95 -9.03 19.17
C LYS A 81 -1.11 -7.52 19.35
N MET A 82 -0.69 -6.73 18.35
CA MET A 82 -0.71 -5.27 18.37
C MET A 82 -0.93 -4.69 16.97
N SER A 83 -1.37 -3.43 16.90
CA SER A 83 -1.54 -2.72 15.64
C SER A 83 -0.20 -2.32 15.01
N PRO A 84 -0.14 -2.16 13.67
CA PRO A 84 1.07 -1.76 12.97
C PRO A 84 1.71 -0.49 13.53
N ILE A 85 0.91 0.54 13.86
CA ILE A 85 1.43 1.79 14.45
C ILE A 85 1.98 1.56 15.85
N LYS A 86 1.30 0.76 16.69
CA LYS A 86 1.80 0.44 18.03
C LYS A 86 3.15 -0.29 17.96
N TYR A 87 3.27 -1.27 17.08
CA TYR A 87 4.53 -1.97 16.84
C TYR A 87 5.64 -1.03 16.35
N ARG A 88 5.33 -0.14 15.41
CA ARG A 88 6.30 0.85 14.90
C ARG A 88 6.82 1.75 16.03
N LYS A 89 5.94 2.27 16.88
CA LYS A 89 6.33 3.13 18.02
C LYS A 89 7.24 2.39 19.01
N LEU A 90 6.94 1.12 19.30
CA LEU A 90 7.76 0.29 20.20
C LEU A 90 9.14 -0.07 19.64
N LYS A 91 9.31 -0.08 18.32
CA LYS A 91 10.59 -0.40 17.66
C LYS A 91 11.49 0.80 17.37
N ILE A 92 10.93 2.00 17.39
CA ILE A 92 11.65 3.26 17.17
C ILE A 92 12.08 3.90 18.51
N ALA A 93 11.44 3.50 19.62
CA ALA A 93 11.89 3.81 20.98
C ALA A 93 13.07 2.90 21.37
#